data_AF-A0A2K4ZIQ9-F1
#
_entry.id   AF-A0A2K4ZIQ9-F1
#
_cell.length_a   1.000
_cell.length_b   1.000
_cell.length_c   1.000
_cell.angle_alpha   90.00
_cell.angle_beta   90.00
_cell.angle_gamma   90.00
#
_symmetry.space_group_name_H-M   'P 1'
#
loop_
_entity.id
_entity.type
_entity.pdbx_description
1 polymer ?
#
loop_
_entity_poly.entity_id
_entity_poly.type
_entity_poly.pdbx_seq_one_letter_code
_entity_poly.pdbx_strand_id
1 'polypeptide(L)'
;MGLMAPVENGQIVETESQKSLKKAVKSTNDSMDKEAFLQLLVAQMQYQDPLQPTSNTEYISQYAQFSQVEQMQNLAATSELGRATSLVGQEVYVKTTGTDGEPKYVYGKVDYVAFENNKAYVSIEESLYSLDDLVNVVDVVYKNAFDKGYAFSIDMNKLPAVGGIDLSHGEAIDDLEKRYNEMTDYEKSFIATETLTKLNKYVERLKELRAMAEEAEKNESEDSEGDGDSNTEEPEGTDEA
;
A
#
# COMPACT_ATOMS: atom_id res chain seq x y z
N MET A 1 39.36 -41.77 -25.33
CA MET A 1 40.27 -40.68 -25.73
C MET A 1 39.48 -39.39 -25.65
N GLY A 2 39.83 -38.48 -24.75
CA GLY A 2 39.15 -37.19 -24.63
C GLY A 2 39.48 -36.30 -25.83
N LEU A 3 38.47 -35.64 -26.38
CA LEU A 3 38.61 -34.63 -27.42
C LEU A 3 39.28 -33.40 -26.79
N MET A 4 40.61 -33.34 -26.84
CA MET A 4 41.35 -32.13 -26.54
C MET A 4 41.20 -31.19 -27.74
N ALA A 5 40.62 -30.00 -27.54
CA ALA A 5 40.61 -28.96 -28.56
C ALA A 5 42.06 -28.67 -28.99
N PRO A 6 42.35 -28.55 -30.31
CA PRO A 6 43.70 -28.21 -30.75
C PRO A 6 44.07 -26.81 -30.25
N VAL A 7 45.14 -26.75 -29.44
CA VAL A 7 45.72 -25.50 -28.97
C VAL A 7 46.84 -25.13 -29.95
N GLU A 8 46.70 -24.01 -30.63
CA GLU A 8 47.75 -23.43 -31.48
C GLU A 8 48.16 -22.09 -30.86
N ASN A 9 49.45 -21.92 -30.55
CA ASN A 9 50.02 -20.69 -29.96
C ASN A 9 49.34 -20.18 -28.68
N GLY A 10 48.91 -21.09 -27.79
CA GLY A 10 48.37 -20.72 -26.47
C GLY A 10 46.95 -20.12 -26.51
N GLN A 11 46.28 -20.18 -27.66
CA GLN A 11 44.86 -19.84 -27.79
C GLN A 11 44.07 -21.08 -28.24
N ILE A 12 42.85 -21.20 -27.71
CA ILE A 12 41.92 -22.29 -28.05
C ILE A 12 41.41 -21.98 -29.47
N VAL A 13 41.72 -22.81 -30.46
CA VAL A 13 41.23 -22.61 -31.81
C VAL A 13 39.81 -23.19 -31.90
N GLU A 14 38.81 -22.31 -31.92
CA GLU A 14 37.40 -22.72 -32.10
C GLU A 14 37.22 -23.32 -33.49
N THR A 15 36.78 -24.58 -33.56
CA THR A 15 36.46 -25.25 -34.82
C THR A 15 35.28 -24.56 -35.52
N GLU A 16 35.21 -24.59 -36.86
CA GLU A 16 34.11 -24.03 -37.67
C GLU A 16 32.70 -24.49 -37.20
N SER A 17 32.62 -25.70 -36.63
CA SER A 17 31.39 -26.23 -36.00
C SER A 17 30.98 -25.45 -34.75
N GLN A 18 31.92 -25.01 -33.90
CA GLN A 18 31.63 -24.21 -32.71
C GLN A 18 31.21 -22.77 -33.05
N LYS A 19 31.79 -22.21 -34.13
CA LYS A 19 31.44 -20.87 -34.64
C LYS A 19 30.02 -20.82 -35.21
N SER A 20 29.59 -21.91 -35.84
CA SER A 20 28.24 -22.08 -36.39
C SER A 20 27.19 -22.21 -35.27
N LEU A 21 27.52 -22.91 -34.18
CA LEU A 21 26.65 -23.09 -33.01
C LEU A 21 26.43 -21.79 -32.22
N LYS A 22 27.47 -20.96 -32.03
CA LYS A 22 27.32 -19.63 -31.40
C LYS A 22 26.42 -18.67 -32.20
N LYS A 23 26.32 -18.85 -33.52
CA LYS A 23 25.48 -18.02 -34.39
C LYS A 23 24.00 -18.42 -34.34
N ALA A 24 23.71 -19.71 -34.13
CA ALA A 24 22.34 -20.21 -33.95
C ALA A 24 21.73 -19.73 -32.62
N VAL A 25 22.50 -19.77 -31.53
CA VAL A 25 22.06 -19.35 -30.17
C VAL A 25 21.72 -17.85 -30.06
N LYS A 26 22.13 -17.01 -31.02
CA LYS A 26 21.96 -15.55 -30.96
C LYS A 26 20.69 -15.04 -31.65
N SER A 27 19.90 -15.90 -32.28
CA SER A 27 18.73 -15.48 -33.09
C SER A 27 17.43 -15.92 -32.40
N THR A 28 16.77 -14.96 -31.77
CA THR A 28 15.53 -15.05 -30.98
C THR A 28 14.40 -15.86 -31.63
N ASN A 29 14.09 -17.04 -31.07
CA ASN A 29 12.76 -17.65 -30.88
C ASN A 29 12.90 -18.99 -30.11
N ASP A 30 12.93 -18.94 -28.77
CA ASP A 30 13.17 -20.09 -27.87
C ASP A 30 12.25 -21.30 -28.12
N SER A 31 11.02 -21.07 -28.59
CA SER A 31 10.09 -22.15 -28.90
C SER A 31 10.41 -22.88 -30.21
N MET A 32 11.01 -22.22 -31.19
CA MET A 32 11.33 -22.82 -32.50
C MET A 32 12.60 -23.68 -32.44
N ASP A 33 13.52 -23.34 -31.53
CA ASP A 33 14.77 -24.09 -31.31
C ASP A 33 14.53 -25.42 -30.58
N LYS A 34 13.45 -25.56 -29.79
CA LYS A 34 13.04 -26.82 -29.16
C LYS A 34 12.66 -27.88 -30.18
N GLU A 35 11.74 -27.55 -31.09
CA GLU A 35 11.32 -28.43 -32.17
C GLU A 35 12.47 -28.74 -33.13
N ALA A 36 13.31 -27.74 -33.48
CA ALA A 36 14.47 -27.94 -34.34
C ALA A 36 15.51 -28.86 -33.69
N PHE A 37 15.76 -28.72 -32.38
CA PHE A 37 16.64 -29.61 -31.62
C PHE A 37 16.09 -31.04 -31.55
N LEU A 38 14.79 -31.21 -31.27
CA LEU A 38 14.15 -32.54 -31.24
C LEU A 38 14.14 -33.21 -32.62
N GLN A 39 13.97 -32.46 -33.71
CA GLN A 39 14.11 -32.99 -35.07
C GLN A 39 15.54 -33.42 -35.38
N LEU A 40 16.53 -32.63 -34.96
CA LEU A 40 17.94 -32.97 -35.12
C LEU A 40 18.32 -34.20 -34.28
N LEU A 41 17.70 -34.35 -33.10
CA LEU A 41 17.84 -35.50 -32.23
C LEU A 41 17.29 -36.79 -32.85
N VAL A 42 16.08 -36.72 -33.41
CA VAL A 42 15.44 -37.84 -34.10
C VAL A 42 16.24 -38.22 -35.35
N ALA A 43 16.72 -37.23 -36.11
CA ALA A 43 17.58 -37.46 -37.26
C ALA A 43 18.90 -38.12 -36.88
N GLN A 44 19.54 -37.71 -35.78
CA GLN A 44 20.75 -38.35 -35.29
C GLN A 44 20.48 -39.77 -34.80
N MET A 45 19.40 -40.06 -34.07
CA MET A 45 19.05 -41.44 -33.69
C MET A 45 18.83 -42.37 -34.89
N GLN A 46 18.34 -41.87 -36.02
CA GLN A 46 18.17 -42.67 -37.25
C GLN A 46 19.49 -42.97 -37.98
N TYR A 47 20.53 -42.14 -37.79
CA TYR A 47 21.80 -42.22 -38.53
C TYR A 47 23.03 -42.52 -37.65
N GLN A 48 22.85 -42.95 -36.40
CA GLN A 48 23.97 -43.28 -35.50
C GLN A 48 24.55 -44.67 -35.76
N ASP A 49 25.89 -44.74 -35.83
CA ASP A 49 26.64 -45.98 -35.76
C ASP A 49 26.54 -46.55 -34.32
N PRO A 50 26.07 -47.80 -34.13
CA PRO A 50 25.81 -48.39 -32.81
C PRO A 50 27.03 -48.49 -31.88
N LEU A 51 28.25 -48.20 -32.36
CA LEU A 51 29.49 -48.30 -31.59
C LEU A 51 29.87 -47.05 -30.77
N GLN A 52 29.15 -45.90 -30.86
CA GLN A 52 29.41 -44.70 -30.03
C GLN A 52 28.16 -43.96 -29.47
N PRO A 53 27.34 -44.59 -28.60
CA PRO A 53 26.09 -44.02 -28.08
C PRO A 53 26.22 -42.99 -26.94
N THR A 54 27.42 -42.76 -26.40
CA THR A 54 27.60 -42.02 -25.12
C THR A 54 27.53 -40.49 -25.25
N SER A 55 28.01 -39.90 -26.35
CA SER A 55 28.05 -38.44 -26.51
C SER A 55 26.64 -37.84 -26.56
N ASN A 56 25.71 -38.44 -27.32
CA ASN A 56 24.38 -37.86 -27.52
C ASN A 56 23.50 -37.96 -26.27
N THR A 57 23.64 -39.03 -25.49
CA THR A 57 22.88 -39.21 -24.24
C THR A 57 23.22 -38.13 -23.19
N GLU A 58 24.49 -37.74 -23.10
CA GLU A 58 24.98 -36.68 -22.18
C GLU A 58 24.53 -35.27 -22.60
N TYR A 59 24.35 -35.00 -23.90
CA TYR A 59 23.80 -33.73 -24.37
C TYR A 59 22.28 -33.63 -24.17
N ILE A 60 21.55 -34.73 -24.40
CA ILE A 60 20.10 -34.79 -24.14
C ILE A 60 19.81 -34.58 -22.65
N SER A 61 20.60 -35.20 -21.77
CA SER A 61 20.42 -35.05 -20.33
C SER A 61 20.65 -33.60 -19.88
N GLN A 62 21.70 -32.94 -20.39
CA GLN A 62 21.95 -31.52 -20.10
C GLN A 62 20.87 -30.60 -20.70
N TYR A 63 20.42 -30.87 -21.93
CA TYR A 63 19.34 -30.11 -22.55
C TYR A 63 18.01 -30.26 -21.81
N ALA A 64 17.66 -31.48 -21.41
CA ALA A 64 16.47 -31.74 -20.59
C ALA A 64 16.55 -31.01 -19.25
N GLN A 65 17.74 -30.94 -18.63
CA GLN A 65 17.96 -30.13 -17.42
C GLN A 65 17.75 -28.63 -17.69
N PHE A 66 18.31 -28.07 -18.77
CA PHE A 66 18.10 -26.66 -19.13
C PHE A 66 16.63 -26.35 -19.42
N SER A 67 15.94 -27.21 -20.18
CA SER A 67 14.51 -27.05 -20.47
C SER A 67 13.65 -27.14 -19.21
N GLN A 68 14.02 -27.96 -18.23
CA GLN A 68 13.32 -28.02 -16.94
C GLN A 68 13.50 -26.73 -16.14
N VAL A 69 14.72 -26.19 -16.11
CA VAL A 69 15.01 -24.91 -15.45
C VAL A 69 14.27 -23.75 -16.11
N GLU A 70 14.25 -23.69 -17.44
CA GLU A 70 13.50 -22.69 -18.20
C GLU A 70 12.00 -22.76 -17.89
N GLN A 71 11.42 -23.97 -17.89
CA GLN A 71 10.02 -24.16 -17.53
C GLN A 71 9.72 -23.74 -16.10
N MET A 72 10.64 -24.02 -15.16
CA MET A 72 10.54 -23.53 -13.77
C MET A 72 10.60 -22.00 -13.69
N GLN A 73 11.47 -21.35 -14.47
CA GLN A 73 11.55 -19.89 -14.53
C GLN A 73 10.26 -19.28 -15.09
N ASN A 74 9.68 -19.88 -16.13
CA ASN A 74 8.39 -19.45 -16.70
C ASN A 74 7.24 -19.61 -15.70
N LEU A 75 7.25 -20.70 -14.92
CA LEU A 75 6.26 -20.91 -13.86
C LEU A 75 6.41 -19.89 -12.73
N ALA A 76 7.66 -19.63 -12.30
CA ALA A 76 7.95 -18.62 -11.28
C ALA A 76 7.47 -17.23 -11.73
N ALA A 77 7.78 -16.84 -12.97
CA ALA A 77 7.32 -15.62 -13.61
C ALA A 77 5.79 -15.51 -13.65
N THR A 78 5.08 -16.59 -13.97
CA THR A 78 3.60 -16.62 -13.95
C THR A 78 3.06 -16.45 -12.53
N SER A 79 3.69 -17.08 -11.54
CA SER A 79 3.29 -16.93 -10.13
C SER A 79 3.53 -15.49 -9.64
N GLU A 80 4.64 -14.89 -10.05
CA GLU A 80 5.01 -13.51 -9.72
C GLU A 80 4.01 -12.51 -10.32
N LEU A 81 3.65 -12.67 -11.60
CA LEU A 81 2.59 -11.89 -12.23
C LEU A 81 1.26 -12.01 -11.50
N GLY A 82 0.91 -13.23 -11.04
CA GLY A 82 -0.28 -13.46 -10.23
C GLY A 82 -0.25 -12.67 -8.92
N ARG A 83 0.87 -12.70 -8.20
CA ARG A 83 1.06 -11.89 -6.97
C ARG A 83 0.94 -10.40 -7.26
N ALA A 84 1.65 -9.90 -8.28
CA ALA A 84 1.62 -8.50 -8.65
C ALA A 84 0.19 -8.04 -8.98
N THR A 85 -0.55 -8.84 -9.75
CA THR A 85 -1.95 -8.53 -10.11
C THR A 85 -2.84 -8.37 -8.88
N SER A 86 -2.64 -9.18 -7.82
CA SER A 86 -3.38 -9.04 -6.57
C SER A 86 -3.05 -7.76 -5.79
N LEU A 87 -1.96 -7.07 -6.12
CA LEU A 87 -1.59 -5.79 -5.49
C LEU A 87 -2.30 -4.59 -6.10
N VAL A 88 -2.88 -4.72 -7.29
CA VAL A 88 -3.60 -3.60 -7.92
C VAL A 88 -4.72 -3.13 -6.99
N GLY A 89 -4.71 -1.83 -6.68
CA GLY A 89 -5.64 -1.21 -5.75
C GLY A 89 -5.25 -1.28 -4.28
N GLN A 90 -4.25 -2.09 -3.91
CA GLN A 90 -3.67 -2.12 -2.57
C GLN A 90 -2.67 -0.99 -2.37
N GLU A 91 -2.43 -0.64 -1.11
CA GLU A 91 -1.35 0.27 -0.75
C GLU A 91 -0.11 -0.52 -0.37
N VAL A 92 1.06 -0.08 -0.84
CA VAL A 92 2.30 -0.83 -0.67
C VAL A 92 3.46 0.09 -0.28
N TYR A 93 4.47 -0.51 0.34
CA TYR A 93 5.78 0.10 0.52
C TYR A 93 6.78 -0.62 -0.38
N VAL A 94 7.45 0.13 -1.24
CA VAL A 94 8.56 -0.36 -2.07
C VAL A 94 9.85 0.30 -1.64
N LYS A 95 10.93 -0.48 -1.61
CA LYS A 95 12.27 0.00 -1.29
C LYS A 95 12.93 0.54 -2.55
N THR A 96 13.53 1.72 -2.48
CA THR A 96 14.32 2.29 -3.55
C THR A 96 15.70 2.63 -3.03
N THR A 97 16.67 2.81 -3.93
CA THR A 97 18.02 3.26 -3.55
C THR A 97 18.16 4.72 -3.93
N GLY A 98 18.43 5.58 -2.94
CA GLY A 98 18.67 6.99 -3.17
C GLY A 98 19.98 7.25 -3.90
N THR A 99 20.16 8.48 -4.40
CA THR A 99 21.41 8.95 -5.03
C THR A 99 22.62 8.92 -4.08
N ASP A 100 22.35 8.87 -2.78
CA ASP A 100 23.29 8.74 -1.67
C ASP A 100 23.65 7.27 -1.34
N GLY A 101 23.00 6.29 -1.99
CA GLY A 101 23.16 4.87 -1.70
C GLY A 101 22.35 4.37 -0.50
N GLU A 102 21.63 5.26 0.17
CA GLU A 102 20.79 4.90 1.32
C GLU A 102 19.42 4.36 0.86
N PRO A 103 18.85 3.40 1.59
CA PRO A 103 17.53 2.88 1.27
C PRO A 103 16.46 3.94 1.53
N LYS A 104 15.63 4.20 0.53
CA LYS A 104 14.41 5.01 0.62
C LYS A 104 13.20 4.11 0.47
N TYR A 105 12.07 4.57 0.98
CA TYR A 105 10.80 3.87 0.88
C TYR A 105 9.80 4.75 0.16
N VAL A 106 9.21 4.22 -0.90
CA VAL A 106 8.09 4.85 -1.58
C VAL A 106 6.84 4.14 -1.12
N TYR A 107 5.85 4.93 -0.73
CA TYR A 107 4.56 4.45 -0.27
C TYR A 107 3.48 4.98 -1.21
N GLY A 108 2.55 4.12 -1.58
CA GLY A 108 1.39 4.55 -2.33
C GLY A 108 0.52 3.40 -2.79
N LYS A 109 -0.59 3.76 -3.43
CA LYS A 109 -1.52 2.81 -4.02
C LYS A 109 -0.98 2.31 -5.35
N VAL A 110 -1.11 1.01 -5.60
CA VAL A 110 -0.77 0.43 -6.91
C VAL A 110 -1.87 0.70 -7.91
N ASP A 111 -1.55 1.42 -8.98
CA ASP A 111 -2.51 1.77 -10.03
C ASP A 111 -2.68 0.65 -11.07
N TYR A 112 -1.56 0.08 -11.50
CA TYR A 112 -1.51 -1.04 -12.44
C TYR A 112 -0.20 -1.82 -12.29
N VAL A 113 -0.15 -2.97 -12.96
CA VAL A 113 1.03 -3.84 -13.04
C VAL A 113 1.51 -3.90 -14.48
N ALA A 114 2.82 -3.78 -14.68
CA ALA A 114 3.47 -4.03 -15.95
C ALA A 114 4.28 -5.33 -15.86
N PHE A 115 4.35 -6.07 -16.98
CA PHE A 115 5.09 -7.31 -17.05
C PHE A 115 5.99 -7.30 -18.27
N GLU A 116 7.30 -7.26 -18.04
CA GLU A 116 8.30 -7.16 -19.10
C GLU A 116 9.49 -8.05 -18.78
N ASN A 117 10.00 -8.79 -19.78
CA ASN A 117 11.17 -9.67 -19.63
C ASN A 117 11.07 -10.64 -18.44
N ASN A 118 9.90 -11.28 -18.26
CA ASN A 118 9.59 -12.19 -17.16
C ASN A 118 9.64 -11.56 -15.75
N LYS A 119 9.63 -10.23 -15.63
CA LYS A 119 9.61 -9.51 -14.34
C LYS A 119 8.35 -8.68 -14.19
N ALA A 120 7.79 -8.69 -12.98
CA ALA A 120 6.64 -7.87 -12.67
C ALA A 120 7.06 -6.52 -12.07
N TYR A 121 6.34 -5.47 -12.45
CA TYR A 121 6.51 -4.12 -11.95
C TYR A 121 5.17 -3.57 -11.48
N VAL A 122 5.18 -2.83 -10.37
CA VAL A 122 4.01 -2.13 -9.84
C VAL A 122 4.14 -0.63 -10.13
N SER A 123 3.06 -0.01 -10.61
CA SER A 123 3.01 1.45 -10.79
C SER A 123 2.50 2.12 -9.53
N ILE A 124 3.29 3.06 -9.01
CA ILE A 124 2.94 3.92 -7.87
C ILE A 124 3.32 5.36 -8.26
N GLU A 125 2.37 6.29 -8.20
CA GLU A 125 2.60 7.71 -8.54
C GLU A 125 3.30 7.88 -9.91
N GLU A 126 2.76 7.25 -10.95
CA GLU A 126 3.29 7.27 -12.33
C GLU A 126 4.68 6.64 -12.53
N SER A 127 5.27 6.07 -11.47
CA SER A 127 6.59 5.43 -11.51
C SER A 127 6.49 3.92 -11.36
N LEU A 128 7.28 3.18 -12.15
CA LEU A 128 7.34 1.71 -12.08
C LEU A 128 8.42 1.26 -11.09
N TYR A 129 8.04 0.37 -10.19
CA TYR A 129 8.93 -0.26 -9.22
C TYR A 129 8.92 -1.77 -9.40
N SER A 130 10.08 -2.41 -9.25
CA SER A 130 10.15 -3.87 -9.33
C SER A 130 9.35 -4.50 -8.19
N LEU A 131 8.66 -5.61 -8.47
CA LEU A 131 8.02 -6.39 -7.41
C LEU A 131 9.03 -6.94 -6.39
N ASP A 132 10.28 -7.16 -6.80
CA ASP A 132 11.37 -7.60 -5.91
C ASP A 132 11.66 -6.59 -4.79
N ASP A 133 11.37 -5.31 -5.05
CA ASP A 133 11.57 -4.22 -4.11
C ASP A 133 10.37 -4.02 -3.15
N LEU A 134 9.31 -4.82 -3.30
CA LEU A 134 8.14 -4.77 -2.43
C LEU A 134 8.50 -5.21 -1.00
N VAL A 135 8.15 -4.38 -0.03
CA VAL A 135 8.43 -4.64 1.39
C VAL A 135 7.15 -5.03 2.13
N ASN A 136 6.11 -4.21 2.02
CA ASN A 136 4.85 -4.41 2.74
C ASN A 136 3.66 -4.15 1.82
N VAL A 137 2.59 -4.90 2.06
CA VAL A 137 1.26 -4.64 1.52
C VAL A 137 0.36 -4.26 2.69
N VAL A 138 -0.27 -3.11 2.60
CA VAL A 138 -1.13 -2.55 3.64
C VAL A 138 -2.57 -2.77 3.22
N ASP A 139 -3.33 -3.42 4.11
CA ASP A 139 -4.76 -3.52 3.95
C ASP A 139 -5.41 -2.14 4.14
N VAL A 140 -6.16 -1.71 3.14
CA VAL A 140 -6.77 -0.37 3.10
C VAL A 140 -7.81 -0.19 4.22
N VAL A 141 -8.51 -1.26 4.62
CA VAL A 141 -9.51 -1.20 5.70
C VAL A 141 -8.82 -1.02 7.04
N TYR A 142 -7.76 -1.79 7.30
CA TYR A 142 -6.91 -1.62 8.48
C TYR A 142 -6.35 -0.21 8.56
N LYS A 143 -5.76 0.31 7.46
CA LYS A 143 -5.16 1.65 7.46
C LYS A 143 -6.20 2.72 7.74
N ASN A 144 -7.33 2.70 7.05
CA ASN A 144 -8.38 3.70 7.26
C ASN A 144 -8.90 3.69 8.69
N ALA A 145 -9.04 2.50 9.29
CA ALA A 145 -9.44 2.36 10.68
C ALA A 145 -8.39 2.90 11.65
N PHE A 146 -7.12 2.59 11.42
CA PHE A 146 -6.00 3.11 12.19
C PHE A 146 -5.91 4.64 12.08
N ASP A 147 -5.96 5.20 10.88
CA ASP A 147 -5.88 6.64 10.62
C ASP A 147 -7.03 7.39 11.32
N LYS A 148 -8.26 6.84 11.28
CA LYS A 148 -9.41 7.39 12.00
C LYS A 148 -9.20 7.40 13.51
N GLY A 149 -8.76 6.29 14.10
CA GLY A 149 -8.48 6.19 15.53
C GLY A 149 -7.32 7.10 15.98
N TYR A 150 -6.29 7.22 15.15
CA TYR A 150 -5.15 8.10 15.37
C TYR A 150 -5.56 9.58 15.32
N ALA A 151 -6.26 10.00 14.27
CA ALA A 151 -6.78 11.36 14.14
C ALA A 151 -7.74 11.72 15.29
N PHE A 152 -8.63 10.81 15.66
CA PHE A 152 -9.52 10.96 16.81
C PHE A 152 -8.73 11.22 18.10
N SER A 153 -7.67 10.43 18.34
CA SER A 153 -6.82 10.57 19.53
C SER A 153 -6.04 11.90 19.52
N ILE A 154 -5.57 12.35 18.36
CA ILE A 154 -4.92 13.66 18.22
C ILE A 154 -5.90 14.78 18.57
N ASP A 155 -7.09 14.77 17.98
CA ASP A 155 -8.08 15.82 18.20
C ASP A 155 -8.53 15.86 19.66
N MET A 156 -8.68 14.69 20.28
CA MET A 156 -8.95 14.57 21.71
C MET A 156 -7.86 15.23 22.58
N ASN A 157 -6.59 15.10 22.19
CA ASN A 157 -5.46 15.68 22.91
C ASN A 157 -5.30 17.20 22.69
N LYS A 158 -5.98 17.78 21.70
CA LYS A 158 -6.00 19.24 21.48
C LYS A 158 -6.95 19.95 22.46
N LEU A 159 -7.94 19.24 23.01
CA LEU A 159 -8.86 19.82 23.99
C LEU A 159 -8.12 20.14 25.30
N PRO A 160 -8.45 21.26 25.97
CA PRO A 160 -7.89 21.56 27.28
C PRO A 160 -8.40 20.53 28.30
N ALA A 161 -7.85 20.52 29.52
CA ALA A 161 -8.37 19.64 30.57
C ALA A 161 -9.88 19.83 30.76
N VAL A 162 -10.60 18.77 31.15
CA VAL A 162 -12.08 18.78 31.27
C VAL A 162 -12.61 19.97 32.07
N GLY A 163 -11.92 20.39 33.14
CA GLY A 163 -12.34 21.55 33.94
C GLY A 163 -12.17 22.91 33.26
N GLY A 164 -11.36 23.00 32.21
CA GLY A 164 -11.07 24.22 31.46
C GLY A 164 -11.83 24.35 30.14
N ILE A 165 -12.80 23.47 29.86
CA ILE A 165 -13.66 23.64 28.70
C ILE A 165 -14.75 24.67 28.96
N ASP A 166 -15.17 25.32 27.88
CA ASP A 166 -16.27 26.28 27.81
C ASP A 166 -17.10 26.03 26.53
N LEU A 167 -18.12 26.86 26.28
CA LEU A 167 -19.00 26.73 25.11
C LEU A 167 -18.29 26.86 23.76
N SER A 168 -17.13 27.54 23.69
CA SER A 168 -16.37 27.68 22.44
C SER A 168 -15.78 26.37 21.94
N HIS A 169 -15.63 25.39 22.85
CA HIS A 169 -15.14 24.05 22.54
C HIS A 169 -16.26 23.09 22.10
N GLY A 170 -17.52 23.54 22.15
CA GLY A 170 -18.69 22.67 21.96
C GLY A 170 -18.70 21.97 20.61
N GLU A 171 -18.41 22.68 19.52
CA GLU A 171 -18.37 22.12 18.16
C GLU A 171 -17.34 20.99 18.04
N ALA A 172 -16.13 21.19 18.56
CA ALA A 172 -15.07 20.18 18.50
C ALA A 172 -15.43 18.91 19.29
N ILE A 173 -16.11 19.05 20.43
CA ILE A 173 -16.54 17.93 21.27
C ILE A 173 -17.72 17.19 20.61
N ASP A 174 -18.71 17.90 20.07
CA ASP A 174 -19.83 17.30 19.34
C ASP A 174 -19.33 16.54 18.10
N ASP A 175 -18.38 17.11 17.36
CA ASP A 175 -17.76 16.47 16.20
C ASP A 175 -16.99 15.21 16.58
N LEU A 176 -16.29 15.22 17.72
CA LEU A 176 -15.63 14.03 18.25
C LEU A 176 -16.66 12.95 18.61
N GLU A 177 -17.72 13.30 19.34
CA GLU A 177 -18.78 12.36 19.71
C GLU A 177 -19.47 11.77 18.47
N LYS A 178 -19.83 12.63 17.51
CA LYS A 178 -20.43 12.23 16.24
C LYS A 178 -19.52 11.27 15.47
N ARG A 179 -18.24 11.63 15.28
CA ARG A 179 -17.28 10.75 14.60
C ARG A 179 -17.16 9.40 15.29
N TYR A 180 -17.11 9.36 16.63
CA TYR A 180 -17.06 8.11 17.36
C TYR A 180 -18.30 7.25 17.11
N ASN A 181 -19.49 7.85 17.14
CA ASN A 181 -20.75 7.13 16.92
C ASN A 181 -20.89 6.59 15.49
N GLU A 182 -20.40 7.32 14.50
CA GLU A 182 -20.39 6.93 13.08
C GLU A 182 -19.33 5.85 12.74
N MET A 183 -18.35 5.61 13.62
CA MET A 183 -17.36 4.55 13.41
C MET A 183 -17.96 3.15 13.57
N THR A 184 -17.47 2.23 12.74
CA THR A 184 -17.74 0.79 12.85
C THR A 184 -17.06 0.19 14.09
N ASP A 185 -17.48 -1.01 14.51
CA ASP A 185 -16.88 -1.71 15.66
C ASP A 185 -15.38 -1.99 15.46
N TYR A 186 -14.98 -2.29 14.21
CA TYR A 186 -13.58 -2.48 13.87
C TYR A 186 -12.78 -1.18 14.02
N GLU A 187 -13.30 -0.07 13.51
CA GLU A 187 -12.66 1.25 13.65
C GLU A 187 -12.55 1.69 15.11
N LYS A 188 -13.61 1.46 15.91
CA LYS A 188 -13.63 1.72 17.35
C LYS A 188 -12.57 0.92 18.10
N SER A 189 -12.17 -0.26 17.61
CA SER A 189 -11.13 -1.08 18.26
C SER A 189 -9.76 -0.39 18.29
N PHE A 190 -9.53 0.60 17.42
CA PHE A 190 -8.30 1.41 17.40
C PHE A 190 -8.33 2.58 18.38
N ILE A 191 -9.44 2.80 19.10
CA ILE A 191 -9.57 3.83 20.12
C ILE A 191 -9.40 3.19 21.49
N ALA A 192 -8.43 3.68 22.27
CA ALA A 192 -8.21 3.21 23.62
C ALA A 192 -9.42 3.51 24.52
N THR A 193 -9.76 2.57 25.41
CA THR A 193 -10.86 2.70 26.37
C THR A 193 -10.72 3.95 27.26
N GLU A 194 -9.48 4.35 27.59
CA GLU A 194 -9.22 5.59 28.32
C GLU A 194 -9.62 6.83 27.55
N THR A 195 -9.38 6.86 26.23
CA THR A 195 -9.78 7.96 25.34
C THR A 195 -11.30 8.08 25.28
N LEU A 196 -12.02 6.96 25.18
CA LEU A 196 -13.48 6.93 25.25
C LEU A 196 -14.00 7.44 26.60
N THR A 197 -13.38 6.99 27.69
CA THR A 197 -13.74 7.44 29.04
C THR A 197 -13.55 8.95 29.18
N LYS A 198 -12.48 9.51 28.59
CA LYS A 198 -12.28 10.95 28.55
C LYS A 198 -13.38 11.62 27.72
N LEU A 199 -13.69 11.12 26.51
CA LEU A 199 -14.72 11.69 25.63
C LEU A 199 -16.04 11.88 26.38
N ASN A 200 -16.49 10.84 27.07
CA ASN A 200 -17.75 10.90 27.84
C ASN A 200 -17.73 12.02 28.89
N LYS A 201 -16.60 12.24 29.58
CA LYS A 201 -16.46 13.35 30.55
C LYS A 201 -16.54 14.72 29.89
N TYR A 202 -15.99 14.88 28.69
CA TYR A 202 -16.09 16.13 27.93
C TYR A 202 -17.53 16.40 27.48
N VAL A 203 -18.22 15.37 26.98
CA VAL A 203 -19.63 15.45 26.55
C VAL A 203 -20.53 15.80 27.74
N GLU A 204 -20.36 15.14 28.89
CA GLU A 204 -21.09 15.46 30.12
C GLU A 204 -20.86 16.91 30.56
N ARG A 205 -19.60 17.34 30.61
CA ARG A 205 -19.25 18.71 31.01
C ARG A 205 -19.80 19.75 30.05
N LEU A 206 -19.77 19.49 28.74
CA LEU A 206 -20.36 20.38 27.74
C LEU A 206 -21.88 20.49 27.92
N LYS A 207 -22.55 19.37 28.22
CA LYS A 207 -23.98 19.35 28.49
C LYS A 207 -24.34 20.19 29.73
N GLU A 208 -23.57 20.11 30.80
CA GLU A 208 -23.73 20.97 31.97
C GLU A 208 -23.61 22.45 31.60
N LEU A 209 -22.57 22.82 30.83
CA LEU A 209 -22.34 24.21 30.41
C LEU A 209 -23.48 24.76 29.55
N ARG A 210 -24.02 23.95 28.63
CA ARG A 210 -25.17 24.33 27.80
C ARG A 210 -26.43 24.53 28.65
N ALA A 211 -26.70 23.64 29.60
CA ALA A 211 -27.83 23.78 30.50
C ALA A 211 -27.74 25.04 31.36
N MET A 212 -26.55 25.36 31.89
CA MET A 212 -26.32 26.59 32.65
C MET A 212 -26.56 27.86 31.80
N ALA A 213 -26.15 27.83 30.53
CA ALA A 213 -26.37 28.96 29.61
C ALA A 213 -27.86 29.15 29.30
N GLU A 214 -28.60 28.07 29.04
CA GLU A 214 -30.05 28.12 28.82
C GLU A 214 -30.82 28.63 30.05
N GLU A 215 -30.40 28.27 31.27
CA GLU A 215 -30.99 28.80 32.50
C GLU A 215 -30.68 30.28 32.71
N ALA A 216 -29.47 30.74 32.36
CA ALA A 216 -29.10 32.15 32.43
C ALA A 216 -29.92 33.02 31.47
N GLU A 217 -30.10 32.58 30.22
CA GLU A 217 -30.92 33.29 29.23
C GLU A 217 -32.40 33.40 29.67
N LYS A 218 -32.95 32.36 30.30
CA LYS A 218 -34.33 32.40 30.84
C LYS A 218 -34.47 33.41 31.97
N ASN A 219 -33.52 33.45 32.91
CA ASN A 219 -33.56 34.39 34.03
C ASN A 219 -33.41 35.84 33.58
N GLU A 220 -32.58 36.12 32.56
CA GLU A 220 -32.47 37.48 31.97
C GLU A 220 -33.76 37.90 31.24
N SER A 221 -34.49 36.96 30.63
CA SER A 221 -35.78 37.25 29.99
C SER A 221 -36.91 37.53 30.99
N GLU A 222 -36.90 36.90 32.17
CA GLU A 222 -37.89 37.15 33.23
C GLU A 222 -37.67 38.49 33.94
N ASP A 223 -36.43 38.94 34.13
CA ASP A 223 -36.13 40.26 34.72
C ASP A 223 -36.45 41.43 33.77
N SER A 224 -36.46 41.20 32.44
CA SER A 224 -36.79 42.23 31.44
C SER A 224 -38.30 42.48 31.27
N GLU A 225 -39.18 41.56 31.70
CA GLU A 225 -40.64 41.76 31.65
C GLU A 225 -41.20 42.42 32.93
N GLY A 226 -40.36 42.66 33.95
CA GLY A 226 -40.77 43.18 35.26
C GLY A 226 -40.80 44.71 35.42
N ASP A 227 -40.26 45.49 34.47
CA ASP A 227 -40.14 46.96 34.60
C ASP A 227 -40.96 47.69 33.53
N GLY A 228 -42.28 47.57 33.65
CA GLY A 228 -43.25 48.11 32.70
C GLY A 228 -44.49 48.73 33.33
N ASP A 229 -44.38 49.34 34.53
CA ASP A 229 -45.39 50.30 35.00
C ASP A 229 -44.79 51.27 36.04
N SER A 230 -44.20 52.37 35.57
CA SER A 230 -44.02 53.57 36.40
C SER A 230 -45.01 54.64 35.94
N ASN A 231 -46.15 54.64 36.61
CA ASN A 231 -47.19 55.66 36.53
C ASN A 231 -46.56 57.05 36.70
N THR A 232 -46.49 57.83 35.61
CA THR A 232 -46.05 59.21 35.62
C THR A 232 -47.27 60.09 35.88
N GLU A 233 -47.61 60.32 37.15
CA GLU A 233 -48.58 61.36 37.51
C GLU A 233 -47.83 62.69 37.71
N GLU A 234 -48.03 63.61 36.75
CA GLU A 234 -47.67 65.02 36.85
C GLU A 234 -48.42 65.70 38.01
N PRO A 235 -47.78 66.56 38.83
CA PRO A 235 -48.52 67.40 39.74
C PRO A 235 -48.98 68.67 39.02
N GLU A 236 -50.28 68.78 38.73
CA GLU A 236 -50.92 70.04 38.39
C GLU A 236 -50.87 70.99 39.61
N GLY A 237 -50.25 72.15 39.40
CA GLY A 237 -50.28 73.25 40.35
C GLY A 237 -51.53 74.12 40.17
N THR A 238 -52.17 74.44 41.30
CA THR A 238 -53.05 75.59 41.60
C THR A 238 -53.16 75.61 43.14
N ASP A 239 -53.20 76.69 43.92
CA ASP A 239 -53.34 78.12 43.69
C ASP A 239 -52.88 78.90 44.96
N GLU A 240 -52.50 80.15 44.73
CA GLU A 240 -52.65 81.38 45.55
C GLU A 240 -52.65 81.38 47.11
N ALA A 241 -51.73 82.17 47.71
CA ALA A 241 -52.00 83.45 48.40
C ALA A 241 -50.75 83.97 49.16
#